data_AF-A0A1Y3RQI5-F1
#
_entry.id   AF-A0A1Y3RQI5-F1
#
_cell.length_a   1.000
_cell.length_b   1.000
_cell.length_c   1.000
_cell.angle_alpha   90.00
_cell.angle_beta   90.00
_cell.angle_gamma   90.00
#
_symmetry.space_group_name_H-M   'P 1'
#
loop_
_entity.id
_entity.type
_entity.pdbx_description
1 polymer ?
#
loop_
_entity_poly.entity_id
_entity_poly.type
_entity_poly.pdbx_seq_one_letter_code
_entity_poly.pdbx_strand_id
1 'polypeptide(L)'
;MEYWVYILRCADGSLYTGTAADVNKRVAVHNSGRGAKYTRSRLPVEVVYREACPDKGAALRREYAIKQLRRRDKLALIADYQRKLGSFMKKAAFIGAGNMGGALIQSACEALGADQVVITDHAYAKAEELAGKLGCTAVQDNGDALRQAEYVFLCVKPQVMEGVVKALVPALREKPDTVLVTIAAGIQIATLRGWLGDCSPAILRIMPNTPASIGMGMLALTGEPDAREEHYQAVEAILAKAGRVERLTEGQIDAFSAVAGCGPAFVYPFIEALADGAVKVGLPRQQAMVYAAQMVLGSAAMVLESGKHPGQLKDEVCSPGGSTIAGVAALEARAFRSAAIEAVEAAYHKTVDLGKV
;
A
#
# COMPACT_ATOMS: atom_id res chain seq x y z
N MET A 1 13.89 -31.76 15.38
CA MET A 1 13.54 -30.35 15.65
C MET A 1 14.57 -29.51 14.92
N GLU A 2 14.09 -28.68 14.01
CA GLU A 2 14.91 -27.73 13.27
C GLU A 2 15.61 -26.77 14.25
N TYR A 3 16.85 -26.41 13.94
CA TYR A 3 17.69 -25.57 14.79
C TYR A 3 18.40 -24.54 13.92
N TRP A 4 18.76 -23.40 14.50
CA TRP A 4 19.30 -22.29 13.73
C TRP A 4 20.71 -21.96 14.20
N VAL A 5 21.57 -21.57 13.27
CA VAL A 5 22.81 -20.82 13.54
C VAL A 5 22.58 -19.36 13.15
N TYR A 6 23.13 -18.43 13.93
CA TYR A 6 22.95 -16.99 13.69
C TYR A 6 24.23 -16.20 13.98
N ILE A 7 24.37 -15.03 13.36
CA ILE A 7 25.38 -14.02 13.69
C ILE A 7 24.69 -12.75 14.15
N LEU A 8 25.14 -12.22 15.28
CA LEU A 8 24.74 -10.91 15.80
C LEU A 8 25.83 -9.88 15.51
N ARG A 9 25.41 -8.66 15.19
CA ARG A 9 26.24 -7.46 15.25
C ARG A 9 25.98 -6.77 16.57
N CYS A 10 27.03 -6.53 17.33
CA CYS A 10 26.98 -5.77 18.58
C CYS A 10 27.10 -4.27 18.31
N ALA A 11 26.76 -3.45 19.30
CA ALA A 11 26.86 -1.98 19.22
C ALA A 11 28.29 -1.48 18.92
N ASP A 12 29.33 -2.20 19.35
CA ASP A 12 30.73 -1.89 19.06
C ASP A 12 31.20 -2.39 17.67
N GLY A 13 30.29 -2.92 16.85
CA GLY A 13 30.58 -3.50 15.54
C GLY A 13 31.28 -4.87 15.60
N SER A 14 31.43 -5.48 16.77
CA SER A 14 31.88 -6.87 16.91
C SER A 14 30.79 -7.86 16.46
N LEU A 15 31.21 -9.09 16.14
CA LEU A 15 30.31 -10.14 15.67
C LEU A 15 30.29 -11.29 16.67
N TYR A 16 29.09 -11.74 17.04
CA TYR A 16 28.86 -12.90 17.90
C TYR A 16 28.12 -13.99 17.12
N THR A 17 28.59 -15.25 17.20
CA THR A 17 27.94 -16.39 16.54
C THR A 17 27.38 -17.32 17.60
N GLY A 18 26.13 -17.75 17.43
CA GLY A 18 25.47 -18.70 18.31
C GLY A 18 24.46 -19.57 17.59
N THR A 19 23.83 -20.47 18.35
CA THR A 19 22.76 -21.36 17.88
C THR A 19 21.55 -21.32 18.80
N ALA A 20 20.36 -21.52 18.26
CA ALA A 20 19.10 -21.53 19.01
C ALA A 20 18.00 -22.31 18.27
N ALA A 21 17.04 -22.85 19.02
CA ALA A 21 15.79 -23.33 18.43
C ALA A 21 14.91 -22.16 17.93
N ASP A 22 14.97 -21.02 18.62
CA ASP A 22 14.25 -19.78 18.29
C ASP A 22 15.23 -18.60 18.41
N VAL A 23 15.65 -18.06 17.27
CA VAL A 23 16.64 -16.98 17.21
C VAL A 23 16.07 -15.68 17.80
N ASN A 24 14.80 -15.38 17.55
CA ASN A 24 14.18 -14.12 17.99
C ASN A 24 14.07 -14.06 19.51
N LYS A 25 13.56 -15.13 20.14
CA LYS A 25 13.55 -15.23 21.62
C LYS A 25 14.96 -15.15 22.19
N ARG A 26 15.93 -15.79 21.53
CA ARG A 26 17.31 -15.77 21.99
C ARG A 26 17.91 -14.36 21.93
N VAL A 27 17.64 -13.60 20.87
CA VAL A 27 18.09 -12.21 20.69
C VAL A 27 17.45 -11.30 21.73
N ALA A 28 16.15 -11.44 22.01
CA ALA A 28 15.49 -10.71 23.10
C ALA A 28 16.18 -10.95 24.46
N VAL A 29 16.59 -12.19 24.75
CA VAL A 29 17.38 -12.51 25.97
C VAL A 29 18.75 -11.85 25.96
N HIS A 30 19.42 -11.76 24.80
CA HIS A 30 20.67 -11.01 24.69
C HIS A 30 20.45 -9.52 24.98
N ASN A 31 19.47 -8.89 24.34
CA ASN A 31 19.14 -7.47 24.51
C ASN A 31 18.60 -7.13 25.91
N SER A 32 18.09 -8.11 26.67
CA SER A 32 17.72 -7.92 28.08
C SER A 32 18.92 -7.99 29.05
N GLY A 33 20.17 -8.07 28.56
CA GLY A 33 21.37 -8.23 29.41
C GLY A 33 21.56 -9.63 30.02
N ARG A 34 20.65 -10.58 29.76
CA ARG A 34 20.69 -11.95 30.33
C ARG A 34 21.35 -12.97 29.40
N GLY A 35 21.69 -12.58 28.18
CA GLY A 35 22.35 -13.45 27.20
C GLY A 35 23.80 -13.80 27.53
N ALA A 36 24.54 -14.24 26.50
CA ALA A 36 25.92 -14.67 26.64
C ALA A 36 26.81 -13.56 27.22
N LYS A 37 27.77 -13.93 28.07
CA LYS A 37 28.72 -12.98 28.71
C LYS A 37 29.35 -12.02 27.70
N TYR A 38 29.66 -12.51 26.50
CA TYR A 38 30.25 -11.73 25.41
C TYR A 38 29.38 -10.54 24.96
N THR A 39 28.06 -10.71 24.87
CA THR A 39 27.15 -9.67 24.35
C THR A 39 26.67 -8.70 25.43
N ARG A 40 26.72 -9.08 26.73
CA ARG A 40 26.15 -8.27 27.83
C ARG A 40 26.68 -6.85 27.91
N SER A 41 27.96 -6.65 27.57
CA SER A 41 28.62 -5.34 27.58
C SER A 41 28.60 -4.64 26.21
N ARG A 42 27.85 -5.16 25.23
CA ARG A 42 27.89 -4.72 23.82
C ARG A 42 26.50 -4.63 23.20
N LEU A 43 25.53 -4.25 24.01
CA LEU A 43 24.14 -4.09 23.62
C LEU A 43 23.90 -2.69 23.01
N PRO A 44 22.87 -2.52 22.15
CA PRO A 44 22.02 -3.58 21.61
C PRO A 44 22.76 -4.48 20.62
N VAL A 45 22.20 -5.67 20.38
CA VAL A 45 22.63 -6.61 19.35
C VAL A 45 21.53 -6.82 18.32
N GLU A 46 21.94 -6.96 17.07
CA GLU A 46 21.06 -7.15 15.91
C GLU A 46 21.43 -8.43 15.17
N VAL A 47 20.44 -9.17 14.67
CA VAL A 47 20.69 -10.35 13.83
C VAL A 47 21.09 -9.88 12.43
N VAL A 48 22.28 -10.29 12.00
CA VAL A 48 22.80 -9.97 10.66
C VAL A 48 22.97 -11.21 9.77
N TYR A 49 22.74 -12.40 10.32
CA TYR A 49 22.78 -13.68 9.62
C TYR A 49 21.95 -14.71 10.37
N ARG A 50 21.18 -15.55 9.65
CA ARG A 50 20.62 -16.80 10.19
C ARG A 50 20.56 -17.88 9.11
N GLU A 51 20.77 -19.12 9.50
CA GLU A 51 20.74 -20.29 8.62
C GLU A 51 20.06 -21.45 9.35
N ALA A 52 19.05 -22.04 8.71
CA ALA A 52 18.35 -23.20 9.21
C ALA A 52 19.24 -24.45 9.10
N CYS A 53 19.18 -25.30 10.12
CA CYS A 53 19.90 -26.57 10.18
C CYS A 53 18.91 -27.68 10.56
N PRO A 54 19.07 -28.89 9.97
CA PRO A 54 18.13 -29.99 10.16
C PRO A 54 18.00 -30.44 11.63
N ASP A 55 19.07 -30.27 12.41
CA ASP A 55 19.13 -30.59 13.82
C ASP A 55 20.15 -29.73 14.58
N LYS A 56 20.14 -29.85 15.91
CA LYS A 56 21.06 -29.14 16.81
C LYS A 56 22.54 -29.50 16.54
N GLY A 57 22.84 -30.74 16.17
CA GLY A 57 24.20 -31.18 15.86
C GLY A 57 24.75 -30.51 14.60
N ALA A 58 23.92 -30.38 13.56
CA ALA A 58 24.24 -29.65 12.34
C ALA A 58 24.46 -28.16 12.64
N ALA A 59 23.59 -27.54 13.45
CA ALA A 59 23.75 -26.14 13.87
C ALA A 59 25.06 -25.91 14.63
N LEU A 60 25.44 -26.81 15.56
CA LEU A 60 26.71 -26.71 16.30
C LEU A 60 27.94 -26.86 15.40
N ARG A 61 27.92 -27.81 14.44
CA ARG A 61 29.00 -27.94 13.45
C ARG A 61 29.15 -26.67 12.61
N ARG A 62 28.02 -26.08 12.20
CA ARG A 62 28.01 -24.85 11.41
C ARG A 62 28.47 -23.64 12.23
N GLU A 63 28.04 -23.53 13.49
CA GLU A 63 28.51 -22.51 14.43
C GLU A 63 30.02 -22.57 14.61
N TYR A 64 30.57 -23.77 14.79
CA TYR A 64 32.01 -23.98 14.89
C TYR A 64 32.73 -23.52 13.62
N ALA A 65 32.26 -23.95 12.44
CA ALA A 65 32.84 -23.55 11.16
C ALA A 65 32.83 -22.02 10.99
N ILE A 66 31.71 -21.36 11.29
CA ILE A 66 31.60 -19.89 11.22
C ILE A 66 32.57 -19.24 12.22
N LYS A 67 32.72 -19.78 13.43
CA LYS A 67 33.65 -19.23 14.44
C LYS A 67 35.10 -19.23 13.96
N GLN A 68 35.51 -20.22 13.17
CA GLN A 68 36.85 -20.33 12.58
C GLN A 68 37.10 -19.34 11.43
N LEU A 69 36.06 -18.74 10.84
CA LEU A 69 36.21 -17.75 9.77
C LEU A 69 36.92 -16.49 10.26
N ARG A 70 37.78 -15.92 9.40
CA ARG A 70 38.38 -14.59 9.63
C ARG A 70 37.27 -13.53 9.59
N ARG A 71 37.51 -12.37 10.19
CA ARG A 71 36.52 -11.27 10.21
C ARG A 71 36.07 -10.88 8.79
N ARG A 72 37.00 -10.82 7.82
CA ARG A 72 36.69 -10.55 6.40
C ARG A 72 35.69 -11.56 5.83
N ASP A 73 35.88 -12.85 6.10
CA ASP A 73 35.04 -13.92 5.55
C ASP A 73 33.67 -13.96 6.24
N LYS A 74 33.59 -13.64 7.54
CA LYS A 74 32.31 -13.44 8.24
C LYS A 74 31.52 -12.28 7.63
N LEU A 75 32.20 -11.15 7.36
CA LEU A 75 31.57 -10.01 6.71
C LEU A 75 31.13 -10.34 5.28
N ALA A 76 31.90 -11.13 4.53
CA ALA A 76 31.51 -11.61 3.21
C ALA A 76 30.30 -12.55 3.28
N LEU A 77 30.25 -13.46 4.25
CA LEU A 77 29.09 -14.34 4.49
C LEU A 77 27.84 -13.54 4.84
N ILE A 78 27.96 -12.54 5.71
CA ILE A 78 26.86 -11.61 6.03
C ILE A 78 26.42 -10.85 4.79
N ALA A 79 27.37 -10.31 4.02
CA ALA A 79 27.07 -9.56 2.80
C ALA A 79 26.41 -10.45 1.73
N ASP A 80 26.84 -11.70 1.58
CA ASP A 80 26.22 -12.68 0.66
C ASP A 80 24.82 -13.08 1.14
N TYR A 81 24.63 -13.30 2.44
CA TYR A 81 23.31 -13.54 3.03
C TYR A 81 22.38 -12.34 2.84
N GLN A 82 22.86 -11.12 3.10
CA GLN A 82 22.11 -9.88 2.91
C GLN A 82 21.82 -9.61 1.44
N ARG A 83 22.77 -9.92 0.53
CA ARG A 83 22.57 -9.82 -0.91
C ARG A 83 21.59 -10.86 -1.41
N LYS A 84 21.64 -12.11 -0.92
CA LYS A 84 20.66 -13.15 -1.23
C LYS A 84 19.29 -12.77 -0.70
N LEU A 85 19.20 -12.34 0.56
CA LEU A 85 17.97 -11.75 1.10
C LEU A 85 17.45 -10.61 0.22
N GLY A 86 18.28 -9.64 -0.14
CA GLY A 86 17.88 -8.51 -1.01
C GLY A 86 17.66 -8.88 -2.48
N SER A 87 18.18 -10.01 -2.94
CA SER A 87 18.01 -10.56 -4.29
C SER A 87 16.77 -11.47 -4.41
N PHE A 88 16.25 -11.97 -3.28
CA PHE A 88 15.05 -12.82 -3.22
C PHE A 88 13.86 -12.11 -2.56
N MET A 89 14.11 -11.02 -1.85
CA MET A 89 13.07 -10.22 -1.22
C MET A 89 12.62 -9.14 -2.19
N LYS A 90 11.37 -9.27 -2.58
CA LYS A 90 10.66 -8.29 -3.39
C LYS A 90 10.32 -7.07 -2.55
N LYS A 91 10.07 -5.95 -3.23
CA LYS A 91 9.68 -4.73 -2.54
C LYS A 91 8.23 -4.79 -2.03
N ALA A 92 7.31 -5.31 -2.84
CA ALA A 92 5.88 -5.30 -2.54
C ALA A 92 5.20 -6.65 -2.76
N ALA A 93 4.32 -7.03 -1.83
CA ALA A 93 3.35 -8.10 -1.97
C ALA A 93 1.93 -7.54 -2.00
N PHE A 94 1.06 -8.08 -2.85
CA PHE A 94 -0.35 -7.71 -2.89
C PHE A 94 -1.24 -8.92 -2.60
N ILE A 95 -2.02 -8.84 -1.53
CA ILE A 95 -2.99 -9.85 -1.13
C ILE A 95 -4.36 -9.39 -1.61
N GLY A 96 -4.80 -9.95 -2.75
CA GLY A 96 -6.00 -9.55 -3.47
C GLY A 96 -5.67 -8.87 -4.80
N ALA A 97 -6.11 -9.47 -5.90
CA ALA A 97 -5.93 -9.03 -7.29
C ALA A 97 -7.27 -8.64 -7.94
N GLY A 98 -8.24 -8.19 -7.15
CA GLY A 98 -9.49 -7.60 -7.65
C GLY A 98 -9.26 -6.24 -8.34
N ASN A 99 -10.30 -5.56 -8.81
CA ASN A 99 -10.17 -4.32 -9.61
C ASN A 99 -9.21 -3.28 -9.02
N MET A 100 -9.38 -2.96 -7.72
CA MET A 100 -8.51 -1.97 -7.07
C MET A 100 -7.10 -2.53 -6.81
N GLY A 101 -6.99 -3.77 -6.35
CA GLY A 101 -5.69 -4.43 -6.16
C GLY A 101 -4.89 -4.49 -7.47
N GLY A 102 -5.53 -4.86 -8.58
CA GLY A 102 -4.93 -4.91 -9.90
C GLY A 102 -4.39 -3.57 -10.39
N ALA A 103 -5.13 -2.47 -10.15
CA ALA A 103 -4.65 -1.12 -10.47
C ALA A 103 -3.37 -0.75 -9.68
N LEU A 104 -3.33 -1.09 -8.39
CA LEU A 104 -2.15 -0.83 -7.55
C LEU A 104 -0.97 -1.74 -7.89
N ILE A 105 -1.24 -3.01 -8.23
CA ILE A 105 -0.24 -3.97 -8.70
C ILE A 105 0.41 -3.48 -9.99
N GLN A 106 -0.40 -3.00 -10.95
CA GLN A 106 0.11 -2.42 -12.19
C GLN A 106 1.01 -1.22 -11.90
N SER A 107 0.55 -0.28 -11.06
CA SER A 107 1.36 0.86 -10.65
C SER A 107 2.69 0.45 -10.02
N ALA A 108 2.67 -0.54 -9.13
CA ALA A 108 3.87 -1.06 -8.48
C ALA A 108 4.83 -1.73 -9.45
N CYS A 109 4.33 -2.50 -10.42
CA CYS A 109 5.17 -3.13 -11.45
C CYS A 109 5.84 -2.06 -12.33
N GLU A 110 5.11 -1.02 -12.72
CA GLU A 110 5.63 0.08 -13.52
C GLU A 110 6.62 0.97 -12.75
N ALA A 111 6.43 1.14 -11.43
CA ALA A 111 7.28 1.97 -10.59
C ALA A 111 8.56 1.26 -10.14
N LEU A 112 8.48 -0.02 -9.77
CA LEU A 112 9.57 -0.77 -9.13
C LEU A 112 10.28 -1.74 -10.08
N GLY A 113 9.62 -2.14 -11.17
CA GLY A 113 9.95 -3.35 -11.91
C GLY A 113 9.12 -4.54 -11.44
N ALA A 114 8.61 -5.33 -12.38
CA ALA A 114 7.69 -6.43 -12.10
C ALA A 114 8.32 -7.56 -11.27
N ASP A 115 9.63 -7.74 -11.35
CA ASP A 115 10.40 -8.70 -10.55
C ASP A 115 10.32 -8.38 -9.04
N GLN A 116 10.13 -7.10 -8.69
CA GLN A 116 9.98 -6.59 -7.33
C GLN A 116 8.55 -6.73 -6.75
N VAL A 117 7.64 -7.37 -7.48
CA VAL A 117 6.23 -7.54 -7.07
C VAL A 117 5.83 -9.01 -7.00
N VAL A 118 5.18 -9.41 -5.89
CA VAL A 118 4.49 -10.72 -5.75
C VAL A 118 3.02 -10.49 -5.43
N ILE A 119 2.15 -11.32 -5.99
CA ILE A 119 0.71 -11.19 -5.82
C ILE A 119 0.07 -12.53 -5.45
N THR A 120 -1.07 -12.46 -4.80
CA THR A 120 -1.91 -13.61 -4.46
C THR A 120 -3.37 -13.18 -4.50
N ASP A 121 -4.26 -14.13 -4.77
CA ASP A 121 -5.71 -13.94 -4.69
C ASP A 121 -6.36 -15.28 -4.31
N HIS A 122 -7.45 -15.24 -3.55
CA HIS A 122 -8.24 -16.44 -3.23
C HIS A 122 -8.67 -17.21 -4.49
N ALA A 123 -8.90 -16.50 -5.60
CA ALA A 123 -9.07 -17.07 -6.91
C ALA A 123 -7.71 -17.04 -7.65
N TYR A 124 -6.83 -18.00 -7.34
CA TYR A 124 -5.45 -18.03 -7.84
C TYR A 124 -5.31 -17.82 -9.36
N ALA A 125 -6.22 -18.39 -10.16
CA ALA A 125 -6.22 -18.20 -11.62
C ALA A 125 -6.24 -16.72 -12.04
N LYS A 126 -6.90 -15.84 -11.28
CA LYS A 126 -6.90 -14.39 -11.53
C LYS A 126 -5.53 -13.77 -11.26
N ALA A 127 -4.89 -14.17 -10.16
CA ALA A 127 -3.55 -13.72 -9.82
C ALA A 127 -2.54 -14.21 -10.86
N GLU A 128 -2.63 -15.46 -11.30
CA GLU A 128 -1.76 -16.02 -12.35
C GLU A 128 -1.93 -15.30 -13.69
N GLU A 129 -3.17 -15.05 -14.12
CA GLU A 129 -3.44 -14.30 -15.36
C GLU A 129 -2.87 -12.88 -15.30
N LEU A 130 -3.10 -12.17 -14.18
CA LEU A 130 -2.59 -10.81 -14.01
C LEU A 130 -1.06 -10.79 -13.95
N ALA A 131 -0.45 -11.73 -13.23
CA ALA A 131 1.00 -11.86 -13.16
C ALA A 131 1.61 -12.15 -14.53
N GLY A 132 0.99 -13.01 -15.33
CA GLY A 132 1.42 -13.27 -16.71
C GLY A 132 1.38 -12.03 -17.61
N LYS A 133 0.36 -11.17 -17.44
CA LYS A 133 0.24 -9.90 -18.19
C LYS A 133 1.28 -8.86 -17.75
N LEU A 134 1.54 -8.75 -16.45
CA LEU A 134 2.41 -7.72 -15.88
C LEU A 134 3.87 -8.15 -15.73
N GLY A 135 4.17 -9.44 -15.88
CA GLY A 135 5.51 -10.00 -15.69
C GLY A 135 5.94 -10.14 -14.23
N CYS A 136 5.01 -10.06 -13.28
CA CYS A 136 5.30 -10.24 -11.85
C CYS A 136 5.08 -11.70 -11.41
N THR A 137 5.24 -12.00 -10.12
CA THR A 137 5.09 -13.37 -9.59
C THR A 137 3.75 -13.56 -8.90
N ALA A 138 3.04 -14.64 -9.23
CA ALA A 138 1.87 -15.08 -8.46
C ALA A 138 2.22 -16.27 -7.56
N VAL A 139 1.70 -16.25 -6.32
CA VAL A 139 1.80 -17.37 -5.37
C VAL A 139 0.41 -17.76 -4.86
N GLN A 140 0.27 -18.99 -4.38
CA GLN A 140 -1.03 -19.51 -3.91
C GLN A 140 -1.35 -19.14 -2.47
N ASP A 141 -0.33 -19.01 -1.62
CA ASP A 141 -0.49 -18.75 -0.18
C ASP A 141 -0.17 -17.29 0.18
N ASN A 142 -1.00 -16.70 1.05
CA ASN A 142 -0.82 -15.34 1.53
C ASN A 142 0.42 -15.18 2.41
N GLY A 143 0.75 -16.21 3.21
CA GLY A 143 1.97 -16.24 4.01
C GLY A 143 3.22 -16.28 3.15
N ASP A 144 3.19 -17.02 2.03
CA ASP A 144 4.29 -17.04 1.06
C ASP A 144 4.52 -15.68 0.41
N ALA A 145 3.44 -14.99 0.00
CA ALA A 145 3.55 -13.63 -0.53
C ALA A 145 4.19 -12.68 0.49
N LEU A 146 3.74 -12.76 1.75
CA LEU A 146 4.26 -11.95 2.86
C LEU A 146 5.75 -12.22 3.11
N ARG A 147 6.16 -13.48 3.18
CA ARG A 147 7.57 -13.85 3.42
C ARG A 147 8.50 -13.26 2.36
N GLN A 148 8.01 -13.16 1.12
CA GLN A 148 8.77 -12.67 -0.02
C GLN A 148 8.86 -11.15 -0.15
N ALA A 149 8.11 -10.34 0.63
CA ALA A 149 8.08 -8.88 0.42
C ALA A 149 8.26 -8.03 1.69
N GLU A 150 8.81 -6.82 1.55
CA GLU A 150 8.93 -5.84 2.65
C GLU A 150 7.59 -5.18 2.99
N TYR A 151 6.86 -4.73 1.96
CA TYR A 151 5.56 -4.06 2.09
C TYR A 151 4.44 -5.00 1.62
N VAL A 152 3.43 -5.22 2.46
CA VAL A 152 2.32 -6.14 2.17
C VAL A 152 1.02 -5.36 2.09
N PHE A 153 0.52 -5.22 0.87
CA PHE A 153 -0.73 -4.55 0.56
C PHE A 153 -1.90 -5.51 0.77
N LEU A 154 -2.83 -5.13 1.65
CA LEU A 154 -4.06 -5.86 1.90
C LEU A 154 -5.16 -5.28 1.00
N CYS A 155 -5.35 -5.92 -0.16
CA CYS A 155 -6.25 -5.53 -1.24
C CYS A 155 -7.53 -6.38 -1.31
N VAL A 156 -7.98 -6.87 -0.14
CA VAL A 156 -9.22 -7.65 -0.01
C VAL A 156 -10.38 -6.77 0.44
N LYS A 157 -11.61 -7.26 0.25
CA LYS A 157 -12.80 -6.55 0.69
C LYS A 157 -12.85 -6.44 2.23
N PRO A 158 -13.41 -5.35 2.79
CA PRO A 158 -13.50 -5.17 4.24
C PRO A 158 -14.09 -6.36 5.00
N GLN A 159 -15.11 -7.03 4.43
CA GLN A 159 -15.83 -8.13 5.08
C GLN A 159 -14.98 -9.38 5.34
N VAL A 160 -13.90 -9.58 4.59
CA VAL A 160 -13.01 -10.74 4.73
C VAL A 160 -11.67 -10.39 5.38
N MET A 161 -11.43 -9.09 5.64
CA MET A 161 -10.13 -8.59 6.10
C MET A 161 -9.68 -9.21 7.42
N GLU A 162 -10.60 -9.35 8.39
CA GLU A 162 -10.28 -9.94 9.69
C GLU A 162 -9.70 -11.36 9.56
N GLY A 163 -10.35 -12.21 8.76
CA GLY A 163 -9.90 -13.58 8.53
C GLY A 163 -8.52 -13.64 7.88
N VAL A 164 -8.28 -12.77 6.89
CA VAL A 164 -6.97 -12.66 6.21
C VAL A 164 -5.89 -12.22 7.18
N VAL A 165 -6.13 -11.17 7.97
CA VAL A 165 -5.16 -10.63 8.92
C VAL A 165 -4.80 -11.67 9.98
N LYS A 166 -5.81 -12.34 10.57
CA LYS A 166 -5.59 -13.41 11.55
C LYS A 166 -4.77 -14.57 10.98
N ALA A 167 -5.01 -14.94 9.72
CA ALA A 167 -4.26 -16.00 9.05
C ALA A 167 -2.79 -15.61 8.76
N LEU A 168 -2.47 -14.32 8.64
CA LEU A 168 -1.11 -13.82 8.41
C LEU A 168 -0.25 -13.73 9.68
N VAL A 169 -0.86 -13.72 10.86
CA VAL A 169 -0.15 -13.55 12.15
C VAL A 169 1.04 -14.52 12.32
N PRO A 170 0.94 -15.83 12.01
CA PRO A 170 2.09 -16.73 12.09
C PRO A 170 3.28 -16.29 11.23
N ALA A 171 3.03 -15.91 9.97
CA ALA A 171 4.08 -15.47 9.04
C ALA A 171 4.65 -14.10 9.44
N LEU A 172 3.83 -13.18 9.97
CA LEU A 172 4.28 -11.90 10.50
C LEU A 172 5.22 -12.06 11.70
N ARG A 173 5.01 -13.05 12.57
CA ARG A 173 5.93 -13.34 13.70
C ARG A 173 7.32 -13.78 13.23
N GLU A 174 7.43 -14.39 12.06
CA GLU A 174 8.71 -14.77 11.44
C GLU A 174 9.44 -13.57 10.84
N LYS A 175 8.69 -12.49 10.50
CA LYS A 175 9.15 -11.28 9.82
C LYS A 175 8.54 -10.01 10.44
N PRO A 176 8.96 -9.63 11.66
CA PRO A 176 8.36 -8.51 12.40
C PRO A 176 8.57 -7.14 11.74
N ASP A 177 9.58 -6.99 10.88
CA ASP A 177 9.88 -5.74 10.18
C ASP A 177 8.97 -5.49 8.96
N THR A 178 7.99 -6.35 8.71
CA THR A 178 7.01 -6.20 7.63
C THR A 178 6.16 -4.95 7.85
N VAL A 179 5.91 -4.20 6.78
CA VAL A 179 4.97 -3.07 6.77
C VAL A 179 3.67 -3.53 6.13
N LEU A 180 2.56 -3.46 6.87
CA LEU A 180 1.23 -3.71 6.33
C LEU A 180 0.63 -2.42 5.76
N VAL A 181 0.08 -2.50 4.56
CA VAL A 181 -0.58 -1.37 3.88
C VAL A 181 -2.00 -1.79 3.53
N THR A 182 -3.02 -1.26 4.21
CA THR A 182 -4.42 -1.62 3.93
C THR A 182 -5.09 -0.61 2.99
N ILE A 183 -5.93 -1.10 2.06
CA ILE A 183 -6.78 -0.24 1.22
C ILE A 183 -8.26 -0.24 1.64
N ALA A 184 -8.57 -0.89 2.76
CA ALA A 184 -9.96 -1.15 3.13
C ALA A 184 -10.68 0.13 3.57
N ALA A 185 -11.77 0.44 2.88
CA ALA A 185 -12.70 1.48 3.30
C ALA A 185 -13.36 1.12 4.64
N GLY A 186 -13.49 2.10 5.54
CA GLY A 186 -14.17 1.96 6.83
C GLY A 186 -13.40 1.21 7.92
N ILE A 187 -12.28 0.55 7.62
CA ILE A 187 -11.48 -0.15 8.66
C ILE A 187 -10.40 0.78 9.18
N GLN A 188 -10.51 1.17 10.45
CA GLN A 188 -9.50 1.97 11.14
C GLN A 188 -8.24 1.14 11.49
N ILE A 189 -7.10 1.82 11.61
CA ILE A 189 -5.82 1.22 12.03
C ILE A 189 -5.98 0.52 13.38
N ALA A 190 -6.72 1.11 14.31
CA ALA A 190 -6.99 0.52 15.63
C ALA A 190 -7.69 -0.84 15.54
N THR A 191 -8.66 -0.99 14.63
CA THR A 191 -9.36 -2.25 14.38
C THR A 191 -8.40 -3.31 13.82
N LEU A 192 -7.58 -2.93 12.84
CA LEU A 192 -6.56 -3.81 12.25
C LEU A 192 -5.54 -4.27 13.31
N ARG A 193 -5.11 -3.35 14.18
CA ARG A 193 -4.22 -3.62 15.31
C ARG A 193 -4.84 -4.63 16.27
N GLY A 194 -6.12 -4.51 16.59
CA GLY A 194 -6.85 -5.46 17.43
C GLY A 194 -6.83 -6.89 16.88
N TRP A 195 -6.91 -7.07 15.56
CA TRP A 195 -6.87 -8.40 14.92
C TRP A 195 -5.47 -9.03 14.90
N LEU A 196 -4.41 -8.23 14.97
CA LEU A 196 -3.02 -8.69 14.98
C LEU A 196 -2.59 -9.23 16.35
N GLY A 197 -3.32 -8.91 17.42
CA GLY A 197 -2.99 -9.31 18.80
C GLY A 197 -1.62 -8.80 19.23
N ASP A 198 -0.77 -9.69 19.76
CA ASP A 198 0.60 -9.34 20.19
C ASP A 198 1.57 -9.08 19.03
N CYS A 199 1.13 -9.24 17.77
CA CYS A 199 1.96 -8.95 16.61
C CYS A 199 1.89 -7.46 16.27
N SER A 200 3.05 -6.82 16.14
CA SER A 200 3.17 -5.37 15.98
C SER A 200 3.93 -4.95 14.73
N PRO A 201 3.50 -5.35 13.50
CA PRO A 201 4.07 -4.79 12.28
C PRO A 201 3.70 -3.31 12.16
N ALA A 202 4.47 -2.56 11.38
CA ALA A 202 4.10 -1.19 11.03
C ALA A 202 2.81 -1.20 10.19
N ILE A 203 1.88 -0.27 10.42
CA ILE A 203 0.63 -0.17 9.66
C ILE A 203 0.50 1.18 8.98
N LEU A 204 0.30 1.14 7.67
CA LEU A 204 -0.18 2.25 6.87
C LEU A 204 -1.54 1.91 6.27
N ARG A 205 -2.34 2.94 6.03
CA ARG A 205 -3.64 2.86 5.37
C ARG A 205 -3.63 3.78 4.16
N ILE A 206 -4.09 3.27 3.04
CA ILE A 206 -4.32 4.05 1.83
C ILE A 206 -5.80 4.02 1.45
N MET A 207 -6.26 5.09 0.83
CA MET A 207 -7.58 5.15 0.21
C MET A 207 -7.40 5.55 -1.27
N PRO A 208 -7.36 4.60 -2.20
CA PRO A 208 -7.29 4.89 -3.63
C PRO A 208 -8.68 5.15 -4.23
N ASN A 209 -8.70 5.55 -5.50
CA ASN A 209 -9.91 5.62 -6.33
C ASN A 209 -9.69 4.95 -7.70
N THR A 210 -10.77 4.71 -8.44
CA THR A 210 -10.72 3.93 -9.70
C THR A 210 -9.86 4.53 -10.82
N PRO A 211 -9.71 5.87 -10.96
CA PRO A 211 -8.75 6.45 -11.91
C PRO A 211 -7.28 6.04 -11.69
N ALA A 212 -6.94 5.42 -10.55
CA ALA A 212 -5.63 4.84 -10.32
C ALA A 212 -5.22 3.80 -11.38
N SER A 213 -6.19 3.11 -11.99
CA SER A 213 -5.97 2.14 -13.07
C SER A 213 -5.38 2.74 -14.35
N ILE A 214 -5.44 4.06 -14.51
CA ILE A 214 -4.89 4.78 -15.67
C ILE A 214 -3.88 5.86 -15.24
N GLY A 215 -3.37 5.76 -14.01
CA GLY A 215 -2.40 6.71 -13.45
C GLY A 215 -2.93 8.11 -13.14
N MET A 216 -4.25 8.29 -13.16
CA MET A 216 -4.92 9.56 -12.84
C MET A 216 -5.63 9.51 -11.48
N GLY A 217 -5.17 8.62 -10.59
CA GLY A 217 -5.72 8.44 -9.26
C GLY A 217 -5.47 9.64 -8.35
N MET A 218 -6.33 9.76 -7.35
CA MET A 218 -6.06 10.52 -6.14
C MET A 218 -6.11 9.52 -4.99
N LEU A 219 -5.03 9.43 -4.24
CA LEU A 219 -4.84 8.47 -3.16
C LEU A 219 -4.58 9.23 -1.87
N ALA A 220 -5.29 8.88 -0.79
CA ALA A 220 -4.88 9.30 0.54
C ALA A 220 -3.94 8.27 1.16
N LEU A 221 -2.97 8.73 1.94
CA LEU A 221 -2.03 7.92 2.70
C LEU A 221 -2.02 8.39 4.15
N THR A 222 -2.14 7.45 5.07
CA THR A 222 -1.98 7.69 6.51
C THR A 222 -1.29 6.50 7.14
N GLY A 223 -0.82 6.65 8.37
CA GLY A 223 -0.14 5.62 9.12
C GLY A 223 -0.42 5.73 10.60
N GLU A 224 0.02 4.72 11.33
CA GLU A 224 -0.06 4.76 12.78
C GLU A 224 0.81 5.90 13.37
N PRO A 225 0.58 6.30 14.64
CA PRO A 225 1.25 7.44 15.25
C PRO A 225 2.78 7.41 15.16
N ASP A 226 3.38 6.21 15.25
CA ASP A 226 4.83 5.99 15.22
C ASP A 226 5.34 5.48 13.85
N ALA A 227 4.54 5.59 12.79
CA ALA A 227 4.96 5.21 11.44
C ALA A 227 6.17 6.03 10.99
N ARG A 228 7.21 5.36 10.50
CA ARG A 228 8.48 6.01 10.12
C ARG A 228 8.33 6.67 8.76
N GLU A 229 8.99 7.81 8.57
CA GLU A 229 8.98 8.56 7.30
C GLU A 229 9.39 7.70 6.08
N GLU A 230 10.35 6.79 6.28
CA GLU A 230 10.76 5.83 5.25
C GLU A 230 9.61 4.92 4.75
N HIS A 231 8.62 4.63 5.59
CA HIS A 231 7.47 3.81 5.20
C HIS A 231 6.54 4.59 4.27
N TYR A 232 6.29 5.86 4.58
CA TYR A 232 5.51 6.74 3.72
C TYR A 232 6.16 6.89 2.36
N GLN A 233 7.46 7.23 2.33
CA GLN A 233 8.22 7.40 1.09
C GLN A 233 8.25 6.13 0.24
N ALA A 234 8.37 4.97 0.87
CA ALA A 234 8.33 3.70 0.16
C ALA A 234 6.95 3.43 -0.45
N VAL A 235 5.86 3.65 0.29
CA VAL A 235 4.50 3.47 -0.25
C VAL A 235 4.22 4.47 -1.38
N GLU A 236 4.66 5.72 -1.25
CA GLU A 236 4.57 6.72 -2.32
C GLU A 236 5.34 6.28 -3.57
N ALA A 237 6.55 5.75 -3.42
CA ALA A 237 7.34 5.23 -4.53
C ALA A 237 6.67 4.02 -5.19
N ILE A 238 6.13 3.09 -4.40
CA ILE A 238 5.38 1.92 -4.89
C ILE A 238 4.15 2.35 -5.68
N LEU A 239 3.50 3.45 -5.30
CA LEU A 239 2.26 3.93 -5.91
C LEU A 239 2.44 5.09 -6.88
N ALA A 240 3.67 5.47 -7.23
CA ALA A 240 3.98 6.67 -8.00
C ALA A 240 3.33 6.71 -9.40
N LYS A 241 2.95 5.55 -9.94
CA LYS A 241 2.28 5.41 -11.24
C LYS A 241 0.75 5.34 -11.15
N ALA A 242 0.20 5.30 -9.93
CA ALA A 242 -1.25 5.28 -9.70
C ALA A 242 -1.86 6.69 -9.75
N GLY A 243 -1.05 7.74 -9.54
CA GLY A 243 -1.51 9.13 -9.56
C GLY A 243 -0.96 9.90 -8.37
N ARG A 244 -1.73 10.87 -7.88
CA ARG A 244 -1.32 11.75 -6.78
C ARG A 244 -1.58 11.10 -5.44
N VAL A 245 -0.58 11.14 -4.56
CA VAL A 245 -0.69 10.66 -3.18
C VAL A 245 -0.67 11.88 -2.26
N GLU A 246 -1.66 11.97 -1.37
CA GLU A 246 -1.78 13.01 -0.35
C GLU A 246 -1.70 12.37 1.03
N ARG A 247 -0.82 12.89 1.90
CA ARG A 247 -0.73 12.42 3.27
C ARG A 247 -1.77 13.12 4.14
N LEU A 248 -2.62 12.35 4.80
CA LEU A 248 -3.73 12.85 5.63
C LEU A 248 -3.68 12.25 7.04
N THR A 249 -4.35 12.92 7.97
CA THR A 249 -4.68 12.27 9.26
C THR A 249 -5.75 11.21 9.05
N GLU A 250 -5.77 10.15 9.87
CA GLU A 250 -6.74 9.06 9.69
C GLU A 250 -8.20 9.56 9.75
N GLY A 251 -8.49 10.55 10.60
CA GLY A 251 -9.83 11.17 10.71
C GLY A 251 -10.30 11.89 9.44
N GLN A 252 -9.39 12.22 8.52
CA GLN A 252 -9.72 12.84 7.23
C GLN A 252 -9.97 11.82 6.10
N ILE A 253 -9.62 10.54 6.29
CA ILE A 253 -9.68 9.53 5.23
C ILE A 253 -11.12 9.29 4.75
N ASP A 254 -12.10 9.30 5.65
CA ASP A 254 -13.50 9.07 5.27
C ASP A 254 -14.07 10.27 4.49
N ALA A 255 -13.68 11.50 4.86
CA ALA A 255 -14.02 12.71 4.10
C ALA A 255 -13.34 12.71 2.72
N PHE A 256 -12.06 12.30 2.66
CA PHE A 256 -11.36 12.10 1.41
C PHE A 256 -12.07 11.07 0.52
N SER A 257 -12.49 9.93 1.09
CA SER A 257 -13.23 8.88 0.38
C SER A 257 -14.52 9.43 -0.25
N ALA A 258 -15.28 10.23 0.49
CA ALA A 258 -16.52 10.83 -0.01
C ALA A 258 -16.30 11.75 -1.23
N VAL A 259 -15.16 12.45 -1.29
CA VAL A 259 -14.84 13.35 -2.41
C VAL A 259 -14.12 12.60 -3.53
N ALA A 260 -12.94 12.05 -3.26
CA ALA A 260 -12.05 11.48 -4.27
C ALA A 260 -12.37 10.00 -4.57
N GLY A 261 -12.78 9.22 -3.57
CA GLY A 261 -13.15 7.82 -3.73
C GLY A 261 -14.46 7.64 -4.51
N CYS A 262 -15.52 8.33 -4.07
CA CYS A 262 -16.84 8.30 -4.69
C CYS A 262 -16.99 9.23 -5.90
N GLY A 263 -16.19 10.31 -5.96
CA GLY A 263 -16.24 11.36 -6.99
C GLY A 263 -16.32 10.88 -8.44
N PRO A 264 -15.55 9.85 -8.89
CA PRO A 264 -15.69 9.33 -10.24
C PRO A 264 -17.13 8.94 -10.60
N ALA A 265 -17.86 8.32 -9.68
CA ALA A 265 -19.26 7.93 -9.89
C ALA A 265 -20.23 9.13 -9.90
N PHE A 266 -19.85 10.27 -9.34
CA PHE A 266 -20.63 11.51 -9.45
C PHE A 266 -20.37 12.21 -10.80
N VAL A 267 -19.14 12.08 -11.32
CA VAL A 267 -18.73 12.73 -12.57
C VAL A 267 -19.23 11.97 -13.81
N TYR A 268 -19.33 10.63 -13.78
CA TYR A 268 -19.79 9.88 -14.96
C TYR A 268 -21.21 10.26 -15.42
N PRO A 269 -22.24 10.35 -14.55
CA PRO A 269 -23.56 10.82 -14.95
C PRO A 269 -23.56 12.28 -15.42
N PHE A 270 -22.65 13.11 -14.92
CA PHE A 270 -22.50 14.49 -15.40
C PHE A 270 -21.97 14.53 -16.85
N ILE A 271 -20.94 13.74 -17.16
CA ILE A 271 -20.42 13.58 -18.52
C ILE A 271 -21.52 13.03 -19.45
N GLU A 272 -22.26 12.02 -19.00
CA GLU A 272 -23.37 11.43 -19.75
C GLU A 272 -24.48 12.46 -20.05
N ALA A 273 -24.91 13.23 -19.04
CA ALA A 273 -25.93 14.26 -19.19
C ALA A 273 -25.49 15.40 -20.14
N LEU A 274 -24.22 15.79 -20.10
CA LEU A 274 -23.66 16.76 -21.06
C LEU A 274 -23.68 16.21 -22.48
N ALA A 275 -23.35 14.93 -22.67
CA ALA A 275 -23.42 14.29 -23.97
C ALA A 275 -24.88 14.18 -24.48
N ASP A 276 -25.84 13.90 -23.61
CA ASP A 276 -27.27 13.94 -23.93
C ASP A 276 -27.73 15.34 -24.37
N GLY A 277 -27.28 16.37 -23.65
CA GLY A 277 -27.52 17.77 -24.02
C GLY A 277 -26.94 18.13 -25.39
N ALA A 278 -25.73 17.66 -25.68
CA ALA A 278 -25.08 17.81 -26.98
C ALA A 278 -25.85 17.13 -28.12
N VAL A 279 -26.37 15.91 -27.89
CA VAL A 279 -27.22 15.22 -28.87
C VAL A 279 -28.52 15.99 -29.11
N LYS A 280 -29.13 16.52 -28.04
CA LYS A 280 -30.36 17.33 -28.13
C LYS A 280 -30.19 18.58 -28.99
N VAL A 281 -28.99 19.13 -29.08
CA VAL A 281 -28.67 20.29 -29.94
C VAL A 281 -28.05 19.90 -31.29
N GLY A 282 -28.04 18.61 -31.63
CA GLY A 282 -27.74 18.11 -32.99
C GLY A 282 -26.39 17.42 -33.16
N LEU A 283 -25.62 17.16 -32.10
CA LEU A 283 -24.34 16.44 -32.23
C LEU A 283 -24.54 14.90 -32.30
N PRO A 284 -23.71 14.18 -33.08
CA PRO A 284 -23.68 12.72 -33.02
C PRO A 284 -23.24 12.21 -31.64
N ARG A 285 -23.87 11.14 -31.15
CA ARG A 285 -23.62 10.56 -29.81
C ARG A 285 -22.14 10.31 -29.52
N GLN A 286 -21.42 9.70 -30.47
CA GLN A 286 -20.01 9.35 -30.25
C GLN A 286 -19.13 10.59 -30.05
N GLN A 287 -19.36 11.65 -30.83
CA GLN A 287 -18.64 12.91 -30.70
C GLN A 287 -19.01 13.61 -29.39
N ALA A 288 -20.31 13.64 -29.05
CA ALA A 288 -20.82 14.25 -27.83
C ALA A 288 -20.15 13.66 -26.56
N MET A 289 -19.98 12.33 -26.50
CA MET A 289 -19.28 11.67 -25.39
C MET A 289 -17.82 12.12 -25.27
N VAL A 290 -17.09 12.16 -26.38
CA VAL A 290 -15.68 12.58 -26.39
C VAL A 290 -15.55 14.05 -25.98
N TYR A 291 -16.40 14.92 -26.49
CA TYR A 291 -16.37 16.35 -26.16
C TYR A 291 -16.68 16.60 -24.68
N ALA A 292 -17.71 15.95 -24.13
CA ALA A 292 -18.06 16.07 -22.73
C ALA A 292 -16.93 15.58 -21.81
N ALA A 293 -16.36 14.40 -22.08
CA ALA A 293 -15.27 13.84 -21.30
C ALA A 293 -13.99 14.70 -21.38
N GLN A 294 -13.59 15.12 -22.58
CA GLN A 294 -12.41 15.97 -22.78
C GLN A 294 -12.57 17.35 -22.13
N MET A 295 -13.77 17.92 -22.18
CA MET A 295 -14.07 19.20 -21.53
C MET A 295 -13.97 19.10 -20.00
N VAL A 296 -14.50 18.02 -19.40
CA VAL A 296 -14.36 17.79 -17.95
C VAL A 296 -12.89 17.61 -17.57
N LEU A 297 -12.13 16.82 -18.33
CA LEU A 297 -10.69 16.65 -18.13
C LEU A 297 -9.93 17.98 -18.16
N GLY A 298 -10.14 18.78 -19.21
CA GLY A 298 -9.48 20.09 -19.36
C GLY A 298 -9.86 21.08 -18.27
N SER A 299 -11.13 21.11 -17.87
CA SER A 299 -11.62 21.98 -16.80
C SER A 299 -11.01 21.63 -15.45
N ALA A 300 -10.89 20.33 -15.14
CA ALA A 300 -10.22 19.85 -13.93
C ALA A 300 -8.72 20.19 -13.96
N ALA A 301 -8.04 19.98 -15.08
CA ALA A 301 -6.63 20.34 -15.25
C ALA A 301 -6.38 21.84 -15.02
N MET A 302 -7.23 22.71 -15.59
CA MET A 302 -7.15 24.15 -15.38
C MET A 302 -7.25 24.54 -13.90
N VAL A 303 -8.12 23.90 -13.11
CA VAL A 303 -8.20 24.14 -11.67
C VAL A 303 -6.91 23.73 -10.96
N LEU A 304 -6.35 22.56 -11.31
CA LEU A 304 -5.16 22.02 -10.67
C LEU A 304 -3.87 22.78 -11.02
N GLU A 305 -3.75 23.23 -12.27
CA GLU A 305 -2.52 23.82 -12.80
C GLU A 305 -2.46 25.35 -12.65
N SER A 306 -3.60 26.03 -12.71
CA SER A 306 -3.62 27.50 -12.68
C SER A 306 -3.50 28.10 -11.28
N GLY A 307 -3.83 27.34 -10.23
CA GLY A 307 -3.94 27.85 -8.86
C GLY A 307 -5.05 28.88 -8.64
N LYS A 308 -5.91 29.13 -9.64
CA LYS A 308 -7.00 30.10 -9.57
C LYS A 308 -8.21 29.50 -8.86
N HIS A 309 -8.98 30.36 -8.18
CA HIS A 309 -10.26 29.96 -7.62
C HIS A 309 -11.22 29.53 -8.76
N PRO A 310 -11.99 28.42 -8.63
CA PRO A 310 -12.90 27.98 -9.69
C PRO A 310 -13.94 29.02 -10.13
N GLY A 311 -14.35 29.91 -9.22
CA GLY A 311 -15.23 31.04 -9.55
C GLY A 311 -14.59 32.02 -10.52
N GLN A 312 -13.28 32.29 -10.39
CA GLN A 312 -12.54 33.14 -11.32
C GLN A 312 -12.41 32.48 -12.69
N LEU A 313 -12.07 31.18 -12.75
CA LEU A 313 -12.01 30.44 -14.02
C LEU A 313 -13.36 30.44 -14.74
N LYS A 314 -14.46 30.30 -14.00
CA LYS A 314 -15.82 30.45 -14.54
C LYS A 314 -16.05 31.86 -15.13
N ASP A 315 -15.65 32.91 -14.41
CA ASP A 315 -15.82 34.29 -14.87
C ASP A 315 -14.99 34.59 -16.13
N GLU A 316 -13.77 34.04 -16.23
CA GLU A 316 -12.89 34.18 -17.40
C GLU A 316 -13.50 33.58 -18.69
N VAL A 317 -14.40 32.60 -18.58
CA VAL A 317 -15.10 31.96 -19.74
C VAL A 317 -16.51 32.54 -19.97
N CYS A 318 -17.06 33.29 -19.01
CA CYS A 318 -18.40 33.88 -19.09
C CYS A 318 -18.38 35.30 -19.68
N SER A 319 -18.54 35.42 -21.00
CA SER A 319 -18.76 36.73 -21.62
C SER A 319 -20.15 37.30 -21.31
N PRO A 320 -20.30 38.64 -21.14
CA PRO A 320 -21.60 39.27 -20.91
C PRO A 320 -22.62 38.92 -22.00
N GLY A 321 -23.78 38.37 -21.60
CA GLY A 321 -24.84 37.95 -22.53
C GLY A 321 -24.51 36.72 -23.40
N GLY A 322 -23.36 36.07 -23.17
CA GLY A 322 -22.91 34.92 -23.96
C GLY A 322 -23.63 33.61 -23.63
N SER A 323 -23.36 32.58 -24.44
CA SER A 323 -23.92 31.23 -24.26
C SER A 323 -23.48 30.58 -22.95
N THR A 324 -22.23 30.78 -22.52
CA THR A 324 -21.70 30.22 -21.27
C THR A 324 -22.52 30.68 -20.05
N ILE A 325 -22.77 31.98 -19.92
CA ILE A 325 -23.49 32.51 -18.75
C ILE A 325 -24.97 32.08 -18.74
N ALA A 326 -25.59 31.92 -19.91
CA ALA A 326 -26.93 31.33 -20.01
C ALA A 326 -26.96 29.86 -19.52
N GLY A 327 -25.93 29.07 -19.86
CA GLY A 327 -25.76 27.71 -19.36
C GLY A 327 -25.53 27.66 -17.85
N VAL A 328 -24.66 28.53 -17.31
CA VAL A 328 -24.44 28.66 -15.87
C VAL A 328 -25.74 29.01 -15.15
N ALA A 329 -26.51 29.98 -15.64
CA ALA A 329 -27.80 30.36 -15.06
C ALA A 329 -28.80 29.18 -15.01
N ALA A 330 -28.81 28.34 -16.05
CA ALA A 330 -29.67 27.14 -16.07
C ALA A 330 -29.25 26.08 -15.05
N LEU A 331 -27.95 25.90 -14.81
CA LEU A 331 -27.43 25.01 -13.76
C LEU A 331 -27.79 25.53 -12.35
N GLU A 332 -27.60 26.83 -12.10
CA GLU A 332 -27.93 27.46 -10.82
C GLU A 332 -29.44 27.38 -10.53
N ALA A 333 -30.29 27.56 -11.55
CA ALA A 333 -31.75 27.42 -11.42
C ALA A 333 -32.20 25.99 -11.04
N ARG A 334 -31.32 24.99 -11.13
CA ARG A 334 -31.54 23.60 -10.72
C ARG A 334 -30.73 23.20 -9.50
N ALA A 335 -30.22 24.17 -8.74
CA ALA A 335 -29.46 23.96 -7.52
C ALA A 335 -28.26 23.01 -7.69
N PHE A 336 -27.58 23.10 -8.84
CA PHE A 336 -26.45 22.21 -9.19
C PHE A 336 -25.39 22.10 -8.07
N ARG A 337 -25.06 23.23 -7.42
CA ARG A 337 -24.11 23.25 -6.29
C ARG A 337 -24.61 22.46 -5.09
N SER A 338 -25.89 22.59 -4.75
CA SER A 338 -26.51 21.86 -3.63
C SER A 338 -26.44 20.36 -3.87
N ALA A 339 -26.83 19.92 -5.07
CA ALA A 339 -26.79 18.50 -5.43
C ALA A 339 -25.38 17.90 -5.31
N ALA A 340 -24.34 18.66 -5.69
CA ALA A 340 -22.95 18.22 -5.55
C ALA A 340 -22.51 18.13 -4.08
N ILE A 341 -22.88 19.11 -3.25
CA ILE A 341 -22.56 19.12 -1.80
C ILE A 341 -23.26 17.96 -1.11
N GLU A 342 -24.56 17.79 -1.34
CA GLU A 342 -25.37 16.72 -0.74
C GLU A 342 -24.88 15.32 -1.14
N ALA A 343 -24.39 15.14 -2.37
CA ALA A 343 -23.79 13.88 -2.80
C ALA A 343 -22.55 13.50 -1.98
N VAL A 344 -21.68 14.48 -1.67
CA VAL A 344 -20.50 14.30 -0.82
C VAL A 344 -20.93 13.99 0.62
N GLU A 345 -21.87 14.74 1.19
CA GLU A 345 -22.35 14.52 2.56
C GLU A 345 -22.98 13.14 2.72
N ALA A 346 -23.85 12.73 1.78
CA ALA A 346 -24.47 11.42 1.79
C ALA A 346 -23.43 10.27 1.71
N ALA A 347 -22.42 10.41 0.85
CA ALA A 347 -21.34 9.43 0.74
C ALA A 347 -20.46 9.37 1.99
N TYR A 348 -20.18 10.52 2.62
CA TYR A 348 -19.44 10.60 3.87
C TYR A 348 -20.17 9.87 4.99
N HIS A 349 -21.45 10.19 5.23
CA HIS A 349 -22.25 9.54 6.26
C HIS A 349 -22.34 8.03 6.06
N LYS A 350 -22.53 7.57 4.82
CA LYS A 350 -22.54 6.13 4.53
C LYS A 350 -21.19 5.46 4.80
N THR A 351 -20.08 6.13 4.50
CA THR A 351 -18.73 5.62 4.75
C THR A 351 -18.48 5.45 6.26
N VAL A 352 -18.86 6.44 7.06
CA VAL A 352 -18.77 6.39 8.52
C VAL A 352 -19.59 5.23 9.10
N ASP A 353 -20.79 4.98 8.57
CA ASP A 353 -21.64 3.87 9.01
C ASP A 353 -21.06 2.49 8.69
N LEU A 354 -20.33 2.34 7.57
CA LEU A 354 -19.64 1.09 7.23
C LEU A 354 -18.48 0.76 8.16
N GLY A 355 -17.90 1.77 8.83
CA GLY A 355 -16.78 1.59 9.75
C GLY A 355 -17.16 1.24 11.19
N LYS A 356 -18.46 1.26 11.53
CA LYS A 356 -18.98 0.78 12.81
C LYS A 356 -19.00 -0.75 12.78
N VAL A 357 -17.86 -1.38 13.10
CA VAL A 357 -17.70 -2.84 13.27
C VAL A 357 -18.06 -3.26 14.68
#